data_AF-A0A2P6QFY6-F1
#
_entry.id   AF-A0A2P6QFY6-F1
#
_cell.length_a   1.000
_cell.length_b   1.000
_cell.length_c   1.000
_cell.angle_alpha   90.00
_cell.angle_beta   90.00
_cell.angle_gamma   90.00
#
_symmetry.space_group_name_H-M   'P 1'
#
loop_
_entity.id
_entity.type
_entity.pdbx_description
1 polymer ?
#
loop_
_entity_poly.entity_id
_entity_poly.type
_entity_poly.pdbx_seq_one_letter_code
_entity_poly.pdbx_strand_id
1 'polypeptide(L)'
;MAMAENAGVVCKCTARRSFRFRQPKHSNLRNLSRIPLFTRRPSLAGKLTLLSTSAQEKSRPAVLSSTRHKRIPIYVMMPVDAFCIDGSGIPRIRRLKALTASLKALKLAGVHGIAVEVWWGIIERFSPLAYDWSLYEKLFELISESGLKVHVALSFHSNVNSSSCRNGGVSLPLWITQIGDSNKHIYYRDKNGFSSDDYLTLGVDNLPLFCGRTALQCYEDFMTSFVKKFESHIGSVIEEICVGLGPSGELRYPAHFGDGIWKFPGIGEFQCYDKYMLDNLKMAACEEGKPQWGEGGPPNAGYYNSLPSGAPFFEEGEESFLSDYGCFFLV
;
A
#
# COMPACT_ATOMS: atom_id res chain seq x y z
N MET A 1 -34.68 35.21 -32.39
CA MET A 1 -34.48 34.72 -31.02
C MET A 1 -34.90 33.27 -30.98
N ALA A 2 -33.94 32.37 -31.17
CA ALA A 2 -34.16 30.93 -31.16
C ALA A 2 -33.35 30.36 -29.99
N MET A 3 -34.02 29.72 -29.04
CA MET A 3 -33.40 28.96 -27.97
C MET A 3 -33.25 27.51 -28.41
N ALA A 4 -32.03 26.99 -28.27
CA ALA A 4 -31.68 25.59 -28.49
C ALA A 4 -31.89 24.81 -27.20
N GLU A 5 -32.69 23.74 -27.26
CA GLU A 5 -32.86 22.79 -26.17
C GLU A 5 -31.81 21.67 -26.27
N ASN A 6 -31.15 21.42 -25.13
CA ASN A 6 -30.13 20.38 -24.93
C ASN A 6 -30.76 18.99 -24.91
N ALA A 7 -30.22 18.09 -25.75
CA ALA A 7 -30.51 16.67 -25.73
C ALA A 7 -29.74 15.97 -24.59
N GLY A 8 -30.45 15.59 -23.53
CA GLY A 8 -29.96 14.69 -22.50
C GLY A 8 -30.14 13.23 -22.91
N VAL A 9 -29.05 12.46 -22.94
CA VAL A 9 -29.07 11.01 -23.17
C VAL A 9 -29.38 10.29 -21.86
N VAL A 10 -30.59 9.74 -21.79
CA VAL A 10 -31.10 8.91 -20.67
C VAL A 10 -30.64 7.47 -20.85
N CYS A 11 -29.78 6.99 -19.95
CA CYS A 11 -29.42 5.58 -19.88
C CYS A 11 -30.45 4.82 -19.02
N LYS A 12 -31.22 3.92 -19.67
CA LYS A 12 -32.23 3.07 -19.02
C LYS A 12 -31.56 1.81 -18.45
N CYS A 13 -31.49 1.68 -17.13
CA CYS A 13 -31.15 0.42 -16.47
C CYS A 13 -32.42 -0.35 -16.11
N THR A 14 -32.54 -1.58 -16.62
CA THR A 14 -33.63 -2.51 -16.32
C THR A 14 -33.29 -3.35 -15.09
N ALA A 15 -34.27 -3.49 -14.20
CA ALA A 15 -34.19 -4.25 -12.96
C ALA A 15 -34.22 -5.77 -13.17
N ARG A 16 -33.34 -6.52 -12.49
CA ARG A 16 -33.54 -7.96 -12.24
C ARG A 16 -32.99 -8.42 -10.88
N ARG A 17 -33.94 -8.97 -10.11
CA ARG A 17 -33.91 -10.12 -9.18
C ARG A 17 -32.87 -10.15 -8.04
N SER A 18 -33.44 -10.09 -6.85
CA SER A 18 -32.87 -10.40 -5.54
C SER A 18 -32.38 -11.86 -5.44
N PHE A 19 -31.10 -12.03 -5.09
CA PHE A 19 -30.55 -13.28 -4.59
C PHE A 19 -30.07 -13.07 -3.16
N ARG A 20 -30.66 -13.81 -2.20
CA ARG A 20 -30.16 -13.90 -0.82
C ARG A 20 -28.98 -14.87 -0.80
N PHE A 21 -27.81 -14.41 -0.37
CA PHE A 21 -26.69 -15.28 0.00
C PHE A 21 -26.45 -15.24 1.51
N ARG A 22 -26.39 -16.43 2.11
CA ARG A 22 -26.04 -16.67 3.51
C ARG A 22 -24.51 -16.59 3.66
N GLN A 23 -24.03 -15.86 4.67
CA GLN A 23 -22.60 -15.84 5.04
C GLN A 23 -22.17 -17.17 5.70
N PRO A 24 -20.94 -17.66 5.45
CA PRO A 24 -20.33 -18.72 6.24
C PRO A 24 -19.63 -18.16 7.48
N LYS A 25 -19.76 -18.89 8.61
CA LYS A 25 -19.16 -18.60 9.91
C LYS A 25 -17.65 -18.85 9.88
N HIS A 26 -16.85 -17.86 10.29
CA HIS A 26 -15.42 -18.03 10.54
C HIS A 26 -15.16 -18.52 11.97
N SER A 27 -14.42 -19.62 12.10
CA SER A 27 -13.95 -20.19 13.37
C SER A 27 -12.54 -19.70 13.71
N ASN A 28 -12.40 -19.14 14.91
CA ASN A 28 -11.17 -18.65 15.53
C ASN A 28 -10.10 -19.74 15.72
N LEU A 29 -8.84 -19.45 15.38
CA LEU A 29 -7.67 -20.17 15.88
C LEU A 29 -6.60 -19.17 16.34
N ARG A 30 -6.57 -18.93 17.66
CA ARG A 30 -5.45 -18.32 18.37
C ARG A 30 -4.40 -19.40 18.63
N ASN A 31 -3.15 -19.18 18.26
CA ASN A 31 -2.00 -19.92 18.81
C ASN A 31 -0.79 -18.98 18.93
N LEU A 32 -0.57 -18.49 20.16
CA LEU A 32 0.63 -17.78 20.57
C LEU A 32 1.71 -18.81 20.92
N SER A 33 2.89 -18.72 20.29
CA SER A 33 4.07 -19.50 20.70
C SER A 33 5.06 -18.60 21.44
N ARG A 34 5.46 -19.06 22.63
CA ARG A 34 6.41 -18.41 23.54
C ARG A 34 7.85 -18.59 23.06
N ILE A 35 8.64 -17.52 23.09
CA ILE A 35 10.09 -17.52 22.81
C ILE A 35 10.86 -17.91 24.10
N PRO A 36 11.85 -18.82 24.09
CA PRO A 36 12.72 -19.06 25.23
C PRO A 36 13.96 -18.15 25.23
N LEU A 37 14.27 -17.63 26.42
CA LEU A 37 15.43 -16.82 26.78
C LEU A 37 16.77 -17.58 26.66
N PHE A 38 17.77 -16.92 26.08
CA PHE A 38 19.17 -17.35 26.00
C PHE A 38 19.83 -17.37 27.38
N THR A 39 20.47 -18.49 27.74
CA THR A 39 21.40 -18.58 28.88
C THR A 39 22.84 -18.75 28.41
N ARG A 40 23.73 -17.88 28.90
CA ARG A 40 25.18 -17.87 28.65
C ARG A 40 25.88 -19.05 29.35
N ARG A 41 26.91 -19.62 28.73
CA ARG A 41 27.97 -20.41 29.40
C ARG A 41 29.36 -19.88 29.05
N PRO A 42 30.36 -20.05 29.94
CA PRO A 42 31.61 -19.28 29.95
C PRO A 42 32.76 -19.96 29.21
N SER A 43 33.76 -19.14 28.91
CA SER A 43 35.04 -19.43 28.25
C SER A 43 35.97 -20.32 29.08
N LEU A 44 36.73 -21.18 28.39
CA LEU A 44 37.92 -21.83 28.94
C LEU A 44 39.12 -21.55 28.02
N ALA A 45 40.14 -20.94 28.59
CA ALA A 45 41.44 -20.69 27.96
C ALA A 45 42.34 -21.93 28.09
N GLY A 46 43.06 -22.27 27.02
CA GLY A 46 44.09 -23.30 27.00
C GLY A 46 45.23 -22.90 26.05
N LYS A 47 46.46 -22.93 26.56
CA LYS A 47 47.69 -22.37 25.98
C LYS A 47 48.28 -23.22 24.83
N LEU A 48 48.80 -22.50 23.82
CA LEU A 48 50.04 -22.66 23.03
C LEU A 48 50.63 -24.06 22.76
N THR A 49 50.96 -24.33 21.49
CA THR A 49 52.32 -24.78 21.07
C THR A 49 52.56 -24.42 19.60
N LEU A 50 53.64 -23.68 19.33
CA LEU A 50 54.20 -23.41 18.02
C LEU A 50 55.07 -24.61 17.60
N LEU A 51 54.75 -25.24 16.47
CA LEU A 51 55.65 -26.15 15.77
C LEU A 51 55.80 -25.69 14.32
N SER A 52 57.02 -25.25 14.02
CA SER A 52 57.53 -24.97 12.69
C SER A 52 57.87 -26.30 12.01
N THR A 53 57.30 -26.54 10.83
CA THR A 53 57.89 -27.43 9.82
C THR A 53 57.49 -26.94 8.44
N SER A 54 58.51 -26.54 7.68
CA SER A 54 58.49 -26.30 6.25
C SER A 54 58.08 -27.56 5.48
N ALA A 55 57.01 -27.48 4.70
CA ALA A 55 56.71 -28.44 3.64
C ALA A 55 56.19 -27.66 2.44
N GLN A 56 57.06 -27.55 1.42
CA GLN A 56 56.73 -27.01 0.12
C GLN A 56 56.06 -28.13 -0.68
N GLU A 57 54.76 -28.03 -0.92
CA GLU A 57 54.06 -28.93 -1.83
C GLU A 57 53.20 -28.13 -2.82
N LYS A 58 53.50 -28.32 -4.10
CA LYS A 58 52.78 -27.75 -5.24
C LYS A 58 51.38 -28.35 -5.28
N SER A 59 50.35 -27.55 -5.00
CA SER A 59 48.98 -27.90 -5.34
C SER A 59 48.31 -26.76 -6.09
N ARG A 60 47.78 -27.09 -7.28
CA ARG A 60 46.83 -26.29 -8.08
C ARG A 60 45.82 -25.57 -7.17
N PRO A 61 45.32 -24.38 -7.52
CA PRO A 61 44.20 -23.82 -6.77
C PRO A 61 42.99 -24.71 -7.05
N ALA A 62 42.75 -25.68 -6.17
CA ALA A 62 41.41 -26.12 -5.91
C ALA A 62 40.67 -24.84 -5.53
N VAL A 63 39.80 -24.37 -6.43
CA VAL A 63 38.76 -23.42 -6.07
C VAL A 63 38.03 -24.09 -4.94
N LEU A 64 38.42 -23.76 -3.71
CA LEU A 64 37.62 -24.03 -2.54
C LEU A 64 36.31 -23.35 -2.90
N SER A 65 35.31 -24.18 -3.21
CA SER A 65 33.92 -23.80 -3.22
C SER A 65 33.67 -23.22 -1.83
N SER A 66 33.90 -21.90 -1.71
CA SER A 66 33.48 -21.09 -0.59
C SER A 66 32.09 -21.56 -0.27
N THR A 67 31.92 -22.06 0.96
CA THR A 67 30.62 -22.25 1.59
C THR A 67 29.66 -21.23 1.04
N ARG A 68 28.59 -21.68 0.37
CA ARG A 68 27.61 -20.81 -0.30
C ARG A 68 27.11 -19.81 0.74
N HIS A 69 27.76 -18.66 0.85
CA HIS A 69 27.23 -17.52 1.55
C HIS A 69 25.88 -17.28 0.88
N LYS A 70 24.79 -17.44 1.64
CA LYS A 70 23.45 -17.16 1.15
C LYS A 70 23.49 -15.72 0.61
N ARG A 71 23.54 -15.57 -0.72
CA ARG A 71 23.53 -14.26 -1.35
C ARG A 71 22.16 -13.67 -1.07
N ILE A 72 22.14 -12.52 -0.40
CA ILE A 72 20.92 -11.77 -0.15
C ILE A 72 20.67 -10.95 -1.43
N PRO A 73 19.57 -11.17 -2.16
CA PRO A 73 19.28 -10.41 -3.37
C PRO A 73 19.01 -8.95 -3.00
N ILE A 74 19.58 -8.02 -3.77
CA ILE A 74 19.39 -6.58 -3.58
C ILE A 74 18.51 -6.09 -4.72
N TYR A 75 17.43 -5.39 -4.37
CA TYR A 75 16.56 -4.69 -5.30
C TYR A 75 16.70 -3.19 -5.12
N VAL A 76 16.59 -2.44 -6.21
CA VAL A 76 16.60 -0.98 -6.18
C VAL A 76 15.23 -0.47 -6.59
N MET A 77 14.64 0.41 -5.79
CA MET A 77 13.36 1.02 -6.10
C MET A 77 13.48 1.97 -7.30
N MET A 78 12.58 1.84 -8.27
CA MET A 78 12.46 2.78 -9.37
C MET A 78 12.09 4.17 -8.84
N PRO A 79 12.59 5.27 -9.42
CA PRO A 79 12.26 6.61 -8.92
C PRO A 79 10.74 6.84 -8.87
N VAL A 80 10.24 7.42 -7.77
CA VAL A 80 8.81 7.68 -7.55
C VAL A 80 8.21 8.59 -8.63
N ASP A 81 9.02 9.48 -9.21
CA ASP A 81 8.64 10.39 -10.29
C ASP A 81 8.87 9.80 -11.69
N ALA A 82 9.15 8.50 -11.81
CA ALA A 82 9.47 7.89 -13.11
C ALA A 82 8.27 7.82 -14.04
N PHE A 83 7.04 7.90 -13.53
CA PHE A 83 5.83 7.97 -14.33
C PHE A 83 5.26 9.38 -14.36
N CYS A 84 4.72 9.79 -15.51
CA CYS A 84 3.94 11.01 -15.59
C CYS A 84 2.81 10.91 -16.60
N ILE A 85 1.81 11.74 -16.41
CA ILE A 85 0.76 12.00 -17.38
C ILE A 85 1.20 13.19 -18.22
N ASP A 86 1.28 13.03 -19.54
CA ASP A 86 1.60 14.15 -20.43
C ASP A 86 0.41 15.10 -20.64
N GLY A 87 0.62 16.20 -21.37
CA GLY A 87 -0.43 17.20 -21.63
C GLY A 87 -1.63 16.68 -22.43
N SER A 88 -1.54 15.48 -23.03
CA SER A 88 -2.66 14.82 -23.71
C SER A 88 -3.40 13.81 -22.81
N GLY A 89 -2.99 13.66 -21.56
CA GLY A 89 -3.59 12.74 -20.62
C GLY A 89 -3.03 11.31 -20.70
N ILE A 90 -2.00 11.08 -21.53
CA ILE A 90 -1.43 9.75 -21.75
C ILE A 90 -0.29 9.49 -20.75
N PRO A 91 -0.31 8.35 -20.03
CA PRO A 91 0.78 7.93 -19.16
C PRO A 91 2.08 7.61 -19.92
N ARG A 92 3.22 8.09 -19.43
CA ARG A 92 4.56 7.85 -20.02
C ARG A 92 5.63 7.70 -18.94
N ILE A 93 6.72 7.01 -19.29
CA ILE A 93 7.92 6.91 -18.46
C ILE A 93 8.82 8.13 -18.73
N ARG A 94 9.16 8.86 -17.67
CA ARG A 94 10.09 9.98 -17.72
C ARG A 94 11.51 9.51 -17.99
N ARG A 95 12.24 10.30 -18.78
CA ARG A 95 13.68 10.11 -19.02
C ARG A 95 14.04 8.67 -19.41
N LEU A 96 13.26 8.04 -20.29
CA LEU A 96 13.42 6.63 -20.68
C LEU A 96 14.86 6.24 -21.04
N LYS A 97 15.59 7.09 -21.79
CA LYS A 97 17.01 6.85 -22.12
C LYS A 97 17.91 6.76 -20.88
N ALA A 98 17.69 7.62 -19.89
CA ALA A 98 18.43 7.61 -18.64
C ALA A 98 18.05 6.40 -17.77
N LEU A 99 16.77 6.02 -17.76
CA LEU A 99 16.31 4.79 -17.11
C LEU A 99 17.02 3.56 -17.70
N THR A 100 17.04 3.42 -19.03
CA THR A 100 17.73 2.31 -19.71
C THR A 100 19.23 2.26 -19.37
N ALA A 101 19.91 3.41 -19.35
CA ALA A 101 21.31 3.47 -18.96
C ALA A 101 21.52 3.05 -17.48
N SER A 102 20.60 3.47 -16.61
CA SER A 102 20.63 3.14 -15.17
C SER A 102 20.42 1.65 -14.93
N LEU A 103 19.47 1.00 -15.64
CA LEU A 103 19.25 -0.45 -15.55
C LEU A 103 20.50 -1.24 -15.90
N LYS A 104 21.20 -0.85 -16.98
CA LYS A 104 22.48 -1.49 -17.37
C LYS A 104 23.56 -1.30 -16.30
N ALA A 105 23.67 -0.09 -15.74
CA ALA A 105 24.63 0.19 -14.67
C ALA A 105 24.33 -0.63 -13.40
N LEU A 106 23.07 -0.74 -13.00
CA LEU A 106 22.64 -1.56 -11.86
C LEU A 106 22.96 -3.04 -12.08
N LYS A 107 22.74 -3.55 -13.29
CA LYS A 107 23.11 -4.93 -13.63
C LYS A 107 24.62 -5.16 -13.51
N LEU A 108 25.43 -4.23 -14.02
CA LEU A 108 26.90 -4.29 -13.90
C LEU A 108 27.37 -4.22 -12.44
N ALA A 109 26.65 -3.49 -11.58
CA ALA A 109 26.93 -3.42 -10.15
C ALA A 109 26.50 -4.67 -9.36
N GLY A 110 25.89 -5.67 -10.01
CA GLY A 110 25.46 -6.91 -9.38
C GLY A 110 24.12 -6.83 -8.65
N VAL A 111 23.32 -5.78 -8.91
CA VAL A 111 21.94 -5.69 -8.42
C VAL A 111 21.11 -6.84 -9.02
N HIS A 112 20.25 -7.44 -8.19
CA HIS A 112 19.45 -8.59 -8.58
C HIS A 112 18.21 -8.18 -9.38
N GLY A 113 17.53 -7.12 -8.94
CA GLY A 113 16.33 -6.63 -9.61
C GLY A 113 15.93 -5.21 -9.24
N ILE A 114 14.77 -4.79 -9.73
CA ILE A 114 14.19 -3.47 -9.53
C ILE A 114 12.81 -3.63 -8.90
N ALA A 115 12.48 -2.79 -7.94
CA ALA A 115 11.11 -2.67 -7.44
C ALA A 115 10.36 -1.60 -8.24
N VAL A 116 9.17 -1.94 -8.72
CA VAL A 116 8.35 -1.11 -9.61
C VAL A 116 6.94 -1.00 -9.04
N GLU A 117 6.46 0.23 -8.93
CA GLU A 117 5.06 0.52 -8.60
C GLU A 117 4.18 0.44 -9.86
N VAL A 118 3.14 -0.38 -9.79
CA VAL A 118 2.12 -0.55 -10.83
C VAL A 118 0.87 0.19 -10.40
N TRP A 119 0.74 1.42 -10.89
CA TRP A 119 -0.28 2.36 -10.46
C TRP A 119 -1.67 2.09 -11.02
N TRP A 120 -2.66 1.99 -10.13
CA TRP A 120 -4.06 1.82 -10.51
C TRP A 120 -4.57 2.97 -11.40
N GLY A 121 -4.25 4.22 -11.05
CA GLY A 121 -4.66 5.41 -11.81
C GLY A 121 -3.92 5.64 -13.13
N ILE A 122 -2.94 4.80 -13.49
CA ILE A 122 -2.38 4.71 -14.84
C ILE A 122 -3.15 3.66 -15.65
N ILE A 123 -3.29 2.46 -15.11
CA ILE A 123 -3.80 1.30 -15.85
C ILE A 123 -5.30 1.40 -16.12
N GLU A 124 -6.11 1.72 -15.11
CA GLU A 124 -7.58 1.75 -15.21
C GLU A 124 -8.09 3.21 -15.19
N ARG A 125 -7.32 4.12 -15.79
CA ARG A 125 -7.41 5.57 -15.59
C ARG A 125 -8.78 6.17 -15.91
N PHE A 126 -9.33 5.85 -17.08
CA PHE A 126 -10.45 6.60 -17.66
C PHE A 126 -11.81 5.98 -17.37
N SER A 127 -11.91 4.65 -17.33
CA SER A 127 -13.18 3.97 -17.16
C SER A 127 -13.02 2.62 -16.44
N PRO A 128 -14.03 2.20 -15.66
CA PRO A 128 -14.06 0.88 -15.04
C PRO A 128 -13.78 -0.24 -16.05
N LEU A 129 -12.98 -1.23 -15.64
CA LEU A 129 -12.61 -2.44 -16.39
C LEU A 129 -11.85 -2.20 -17.70
N ALA A 130 -11.46 -0.96 -18.01
CA ALA A 130 -10.64 -0.63 -19.18
C ALA A 130 -9.18 -0.51 -18.77
N TYR A 131 -8.46 -1.64 -18.78
CA TYR A 131 -7.07 -1.74 -18.39
C TYR A 131 -6.11 -1.52 -19.58
N ASP A 132 -5.25 -0.51 -19.51
CA ASP A 132 -4.15 -0.31 -20.45
C ASP A 132 -2.80 -0.67 -19.81
N TRP A 133 -2.30 -1.85 -20.16
CA TRP A 133 -1.04 -2.40 -19.67
C TRP A 133 0.17 -2.04 -20.56
N SER A 134 -0.04 -1.35 -21.68
CA SER A 134 0.99 -1.17 -22.72
C SER A 134 2.25 -0.46 -22.24
N LEU A 135 2.10 0.43 -21.24
CA LEU A 135 3.22 1.11 -20.60
C LEU A 135 4.11 0.13 -19.80
N TYR A 136 3.48 -0.75 -19.01
CA TYR A 136 4.18 -1.70 -18.16
C TYR A 136 4.72 -2.89 -18.93
N GLU A 137 4.07 -3.30 -20.03
CA GLU A 137 4.64 -4.27 -20.96
C GLU A 137 6.02 -3.83 -21.45
N LYS A 138 6.11 -2.60 -21.98
CA LYS A 138 7.38 -2.03 -22.46
C LYS A 138 8.41 -1.90 -21.34
N LEU A 139 7.96 -1.57 -20.12
CA LEU A 139 8.84 -1.46 -18.97
C LEU A 139 9.40 -2.81 -18.54
N PHE A 140 8.56 -3.83 -18.40
CA PHE A 140 8.98 -5.16 -17.98
C PHE A 140 9.84 -5.85 -19.04
N GLU A 141 9.55 -5.62 -20.33
CA GLU A 141 10.41 -6.04 -21.43
C GLU A 141 11.81 -5.40 -21.30
N LEU A 142 11.89 -4.08 -21.12
CA LEU A 142 13.16 -3.36 -20.95
C LEU A 142 13.97 -3.85 -19.74
N ILE A 143 13.30 -4.12 -18.60
CA ILE A 143 13.97 -4.63 -17.39
C ILE A 143 14.47 -6.06 -17.61
N SER A 144 13.64 -6.90 -18.24
CA SER A 144 13.98 -8.29 -18.59
C SER A 144 15.18 -8.35 -19.55
N GLU A 145 15.19 -7.54 -20.62
CA GLU A 145 16.30 -7.42 -21.57
C GLU A 145 17.59 -6.93 -20.91
N SER A 146 17.48 -6.14 -19.84
CA SER A 146 18.62 -5.71 -19.02
C SER A 146 19.14 -6.81 -18.07
N GLY A 147 18.50 -7.99 -18.07
CA GLY A 147 18.87 -9.14 -17.24
C GLY A 147 18.57 -8.97 -15.75
N LEU A 148 17.63 -8.08 -15.41
CA LEU A 148 17.21 -7.79 -14.03
C LEU A 148 15.86 -8.45 -13.73
N LYS A 149 15.63 -8.77 -12.46
CA LYS A 149 14.33 -9.24 -11.95
C LYS A 149 13.45 -8.06 -11.53
N VAL A 150 12.16 -8.34 -11.31
CA VAL A 150 11.18 -7.32 -10.93
C VAL A 150 10.46 -7.75 -9.66
N HIS A 151 10.40 -6.83 -8.69
CA HIS A 151 9.41 -6.84 -7.63
C HIS A 151 8.32 -5.83 -8.01
N VAL A 152 7.07 -6.27 -8.02
CA VAL A 152 5.92 -5.43 -8.37
C VAL A 152 5.19 -5.03 -7.10
N ALA A 153 4.91 -3.74 -6.93
CA ALA A 153 3.94 -3.25 -5.96
C ALA A 153 2.67 -2.82 -6.70
N LEU A 154 1.53 -3.46 -6.41
CA LEU A 154 0.23 -3.06 -6.96
C LEU A 154 -0.27 -1.85 -6.17
N SER A 155 -0.10 -0.66 -6.75
CA SER A 155 -0.33 0.62 -6.09
C SER A 155 -1.77 1.08 -6.31
N PHE A 156 -2.66 0.66 -5.39
CA PHE A 156 -4.05 1.12 -5.29
C PHE A 156 -4.21 2.47 -4.59
N HIS A 157 -3.11 3.23 -4.47
CA HIS A 157 -3.05 4.53 -3.82
C HIS A 157 -2.61 5.62 -4.80
N SER A 158 -2.81 6.88 -4.41
CA SER A 158 -2.30 8.07 -5.10
C SER A 158 -0.99 8.55 -4.47
N ASN A 159 -0.14 9.19 -5.27
CA ASN A 159 1.06 9.88 -4.81
C ASN A 159 1.06 11.39 -5.14
N VAL A 160 -0.11 11.94 -5.51
CA VAL A 160 -0.25 13.37 -5.88
C VAL A 160 0.16 14.28 -4.73
N ASN A 161 -0.29 13.98 -3.51
CA ASN A 161 -0.03 14.78 -2.31
C ASN A 161 1.32 14.43 -1.65
N SER A 162 2.13 13.56 -2.29
CA SER A 162 3.45 13.25 -1.75
C SER A 162 4.41 14.41 -1.97
N SER A 163 5.10 14.82 -0.90
CA SER A 163 6.14 15.86 -0.93
C SER A 163 7.29 15.58 -1.92
N SER A 164 7.47 14.31 -2.33
CA SER A 164 8.42 13.91 -3.37
C SER A 164 7.94 14.21 -4.80
N CYS A 165 6.66 14.54 -4.98
CA CYS A 165 6.01 14.67 -6.27
C CYS A 165 5.93 16.13 -6.77
N ARG A 166 7.08 16.77 -6.97
CA ARG A 166 7.15 18.20 -7.36
C ARG A 166 6.59 18.53 -8.75
N ASN A 167 6.35 17.52 -9.61
CA ASN A 167 6.07 17.69 -11.03
C ASN A 167 4.88 16.85 -11.54
N GLY A 168 3.86 16.59 -10.72
CA GLY A 168 2.66 15.88 -11.14
C GLY A 168 2.72 14.38 -10.89
N GLY A 169 1.88 13.93 -9.96
CA GLY A 169 1.78 12.54 -9.52
C GLY A 169 0.73 11.75 -10.26
N VAL A 170 0.57 10.52 -9.81
CA VAL A 170 -0.47 9.59 -10.22
C VAL A 170 -1.56 9.62 -9.16
N SER A 171 -2.73 10.13 -9.55
CA SER A 171 -3.95 10.06 -8.74
C SER A 171 -4.50 8.64 -8.75
N LEU A 172 -5.55 8.39 -7.96
CA LEU A 172 -6.49 7.29 -8.20
C LEU A 172 -7.11 7.42 -9.61
N PRO A 173 -7.76 6.37 -10.16
CA PRO A 173 -8.47 6.48 -11.43
C PRO A 173 -9.43 7.68 -11.48
N LEU A 174 -9.53 8.34 -12.63
CA LEU A 174 -10.31 9.58 -12.75
C LEU A 174 -11.80 9.34 -12.46
N TRP A 175 -12.33 8.18 -12.83
CA TRP A 175 -13.71 7.80 -12.53
C TRP A 175 -13.95 7.57 -11.03
N ILE A 176 -12.92 7.17 -10.26
CA ILE A 176 -12.98 7.12 -8.79
C ILE A 176 -12.98 8.53 -8.22
N THR A 177 -12.10 9.41 -8.70
CA THR A 177 -12.02 10.81 -8.25
C THR A 177 -13.35 11.54 -8.49
N GLN A 178 -14.00 11.31 -9.63
CA GLN A 178 -15.34 11.86 -9.93
C GLN A 178 -16.42 11.40 -8.92
N ILE A 179 -16.38 10.14 -8.49
CA ILE A 179 -17.27 9.65 -7.43
C ILE A 179 -16.93 10.36 -6.11
N GLY A 180 -15.65 10.52 -5.81
CA GLY A 180 -15.14 11.21 -4.63
C GLY A 180 -15.53 12.69 -4.58
N ASP A 181 -15.67 13.36 -5.72
CA ASP A 181 -16.16 14.73 -5.80
C ASP A 181 -17.62 14.87 -5.36
N SER A 182 -18.44 13.86 -5.64
CA SER A 182 -19.84 13.81 -5.19
C SER A 182 -19.99 13.21 -3.78
N ASN A 183 -19.06 12.34 -3.37
CA ASN A 183 -19.12 11.63 -2.09
C ASN A 183 -17.73 11.52 -1.46
N LYS A 184 -17.33 12.54 -0.69
CA LYS A 184 -16.04 12.59 0.00
C LYS A 184 -15.87 11.52 1.10
N HIS A 185 -16.91 10.79 1.47
CA HIS A 185 -16.84 9.70 2.43
C HIS A 185 -16.31 8.38 1.85
N ILE A 186 -16.00 8.30 0.55
CA ILE A 186 -15.26 7.15 0.00
C ILE A 186 -13.78 7.16 0.39
N TYR A 187 -13.32 8.26 0.99
CA TYR A 187 -11.95 8.49 1.44
C TYR A 187 -11.88 8.48 2.96
N TYR A 188 -10.70 8.21 3.51
CA TYR A 188 -10.45 8.36 4.94
C TYR A 188 -10.66 9.82 5.37
N ARG A 189 -11.20 10.01 6.58
CA ARG A 189 -11.46 11.35 7.12
C ARG A 189 -11.05 11.46 8.58
N ASP A 190 -10.51 12.63 8.92
CA ASP A 190 -10.27 13.00 10.32
C ASP A 190 -11.51 13.62 10.97
N LYS A 191 -11.42 13.89 12.28
CA LYS A 191 -12.52 14.46 13.07
C LYS A 191 -12.97 15.85 12.61
N ASN A 192 -12.09 16.59 11.91
CA ASN A 192 -12.37 17.93 11.40
C ASN A 192 -13.00 17.86 9.99
N GLY A 193 -13.20 16.66 9.45
CA GLY A 193 -13.81 16.41 8.14
C GLY A 193 -12.84 16.55 6.97
N PHE A 194 -11.54 16.69 7.22
CA PHE A 194 -10.51 16.65 6.19
C PHE A 194 -10.49 15.26 5.56
N SER A 195 -10.36 15.19 4.23
CA SER A 195 -10.36 13.92 3.48
C SER A 195 -9.01 13.70 2.81
N SER A 196 -8.43 12.51 2.98
CA SER A 196 -7.26 12.08 2.23
C SER A 196 -7.70 11.31 0.98
N ASP A 197 -7.54 11.91 -0.20
CA ASP A 197 -7.85 11.26 -1.48
C ASP A 197 -6.73 10.32 -1.98
N ASP A 198 -5.81 9.95 -1.09
CA ASP A 198 -4.70 9.05 -1.38
C ASP A 198 -5.15 7.58 -1.52
N TYR A 199 -6.24 7.18 -0.86
CA TYR A 199 -6.72 5.80 -0.84
C TYR A 199 -8.21 5.72 -0.48
N LEU A 200 -8.90 4.65 -0.89
CA LEU A 200 -10.30 4.42 -0.51
C LEU A 200 -10.39 3.96 0.95
N THR A 201 -11.30 4.51 1.75
CA THR A 201 -11.47 4.05 3.14
C THR A 201 -11.87 2.57 3.18
N LEU A 202 -11.34 1.80 4.14
CA LEU A 202 -11.78 0.42 4.34
C LEU A 202 -13.29 0.31 4.63
N GLY A 203 -13.93 1.41 5.08
CA GLY A 203 -15.37 1.49 5.28
C GLY A 203 -16.19 1.20 4.02
N VAL A 204 -15.61 1.30 2.82
CA VAL A 204 -16.28 1.04 1.54
C VAL A 204 -15.88 -0.28 0.86
N ASP A 205 -15.07 -1.12 1.51
CA ASP A 205 -14.55 -2.38 0.95
C ASP A 205 -15.64 -3.29 0.37
N ASN A 206 -16.77 -3.36 1.07
CA ASN A 206 -17.90 -4.24 0.75
C ASN A 206 -19.13 -3.50 0.20
N LEU A 207 -19.01 -2.20 -0.10
CA LEU A 207 -20.14 -1.38 -0.55
C LEU A 207 -20.09 -1.16 -2.07
N PRO A 208 -21.19 -1.39 -2.82
CA PRO A 208 -21.20 -1.35 -4.28
C PRO A 208 -21.29 0.09 -4.84
N LEU A 209 -20.35 0.97 -4.43
CA LEU A 209 -20.34 2.39 -4.75
C LEU A 209 -19.63 2.71 -6.07
N PHE A 210 -18.87 1.77 -6.62
CA PHE A 210 -17.92 1.98 -7.70
C PHE A 210 -18.46 1.44 -9.02
N CYS A 211 -19.46 2.15 -9.57
CA CYS A 211 -20.20 1.72 -10.77
C CYS A 211 -20.83 0.33 -10.62
N GLY A 212 -21.38 0.05 -9.43
CA GLY A 212 -21.98 -1.24 -9.08
C GLY A 212 -21.01 -2.27 -8.50
N ARG A 213 -19.69 -1.99 -8.47
CA ARG A 213 -18.67 -2.82 -7.82
C ARG A 213 -18.34 -2.31 -6.42
N THR A 214 -17.84 -3.20 -5.57
CA THR A 214 -17.18 -2.83 -4.30
C THR A 214 -15.70 -2.49 -4.50
N ALA A 215 -15.05 -1.85 -3.52
CA ALA A 215 -13.61 -1.57 -3.63
C ALA A 215 -12.79 -2.86 -3.74
N LEU A 216 -13.12 -3.88 -2.94
CA LEU A 216 -12.49 -5.21 -3.03
C LEU A 216 -12.64 -5.84 -4.42
N GLN A 217 -13.83 -5.72 -5.04
CA GLN A 217 -14.02 -6.21 -6.41
C GLN A 217 -13.18 -5.43 -7.43
N CYS A 218 -13.03 -4.11 -7.28
CA CYS A 218 -12.11 -3.35 -8.13
C CYS A 218 -10.67 -3.84 -8.01
N TYR A 219 -10.20 -4.11 -6.78
CA TYR A 219 -8.86 -4.64 -6.55
C TYR A 219 -8.69 -6.05 -7.11
N GLU A 220 -9.68 -6.93 -6.90
CA GLU A 220 -9.70 -8.30 -7.43
C GLU A 220 -9.67 -8.33 -8.96
N ASP A 221 -10.51 -7.53 -9.62
CA ASP A 221 -10.57 -7.43 -11.08
C ASP A 221 -9.22 -6.94 -11.64
N PHE A 222 -8.62 -5.93 -10.99
CA PHE A 222 -7.31 -5.40 -11.35
C PHE A 222 -6.20 -6.46 -11.24
N MET A 223 -6.14 -7.16 -10.09
CA MET A 223 -5.17 -8.23 -9.85
C MET A 223 -5.34 -9.37 -10.85
N THR A 224 -6.58 -9.75 -11.14
CA THR A 224 -6.91 -10.78 -12.13
C THR A 224 -6.45 -10.37 -13.52
N SER A 225 -6.71 -9.12 -13.91
CA SER A 225 -6.26 -8.53 -15.18
C SER A 225 -4.72 -8.52 -15.28
N PHE A 226 -4.03 -8.14 -14.19
CA PHE A 226 -2.58 -8.15 -14.10
C PHE A 226 -1.98 -9.55 -14.29
N VAL A 227 -2.47 -10.53 -13.53
CA VAL A 227 -2.00 -11.93 -13.61
C VAL A 227 -2.21 -12.49 -15.02
N LYS A 228 -3.41 -12.28 -15.60
CA LYS A 228 -3.70 -12.71 -16.97
C LYS A 228 -2.77 -12.06 -17.99
N LYS A 229 -2.44 -10.78 -17.81
CA LYS A 229 -1.60 -10.03 -18.74
C LYS A 229 -0.13 -10.47 -18.68
N PHE A 230 0.37 -10.72 -17.47
CA PHE A 230 1.79 -10.96 -17.21
C PHE A 230 2.08 -12.41 -16.78
N GLU A 231 1.19 -13.35 -17.08
CA GLU A 231 1.32 -14.77 -16.73
C GLU A 231 2.70 -15.34 -17.10
N SER A 232 3.19 -15.03 -18.30
CA SER A 232 4.51 -15.47 -18.79
C SER A 232 5.70 -14.85 -18.05
N HIS A 233 5.50 -13.69 -17.40
CA HIS A 233 6.52 -12.97 -16.65
C HIS A 233 6.56 -13.40 -15.17
N ILE A 234 5.47 -13.93 -14.63
CA ILE A 234 5.38 -14.35 -13.22
C ILE A 234 6.24 -15.60 -13.01
N GLY A 235 7.13 -15.55 -12.01
CA GLY A 235 8.11 -16.58 -11.72
C GLY A 235 9.32 -16.61 -12.68
N SER A 236 9.27 -15.87 -13.78
CA SER A 236 10.38 -15.74 -14.73
C SER A 236 11.12 -14.42 -14.54
N VAL A 237 10.44 -13.28 -14.70
CA VAL A 237 10.98 -11.92 -14.51
C VAL A 237 10.46 -11.32 -13.22
N ILE A 238 9.17 -11.47 -12.95
CA ILE A 238 8.49 -11.00 -11.74
C ILE A 238 8.66 -12.07 -10.66
N GLU A 239 9.39 -11.74 -9.60
CA GLU A 239 9.68 -12.67 -8.50
C GLU A 239 8.80 -12.42 -7.27
N GLU A 240 8.24 -11.21 -7.15
CA GLU A 240 7.40 -10.81 -6.02
C GLU A 240 6.29 -9.87 -6.49
N ILE A 241 5.10 -10.03 -5.89
CA ILE A 241 3.97 -9.13 -6.04
C ILE A 241 3.53 -8.71 -4.63
N CYS A 242 3.74 -7.45 -4.31
CA CYS A 242 3.25 -6.80 -3.10
C CYS A 242 1.92 -6.11 -3.40
N VAL A 243 0.93 -6.32 -2.53
CA VAL A 243 -0.40 -5.71 -2.67
C VAL A 243 -0.43 -4.46 -1.79
N GLY A 244 -0.70 -3.29 -2.39
CA GLY A 244 -0.89 -2.06 -1.64
C GLY A 244 -2.21 -2.09 -0.87
N LEU A 245 -2.18 -1.83 0.43
CA LEU A 245 -3.35 -1.96 1.32
C LEU A 245 -3.78 -0.63 1.97
N GLY A 246 -3.27 0.49 1.45
CA GLY A 246 -3.52 1.79 2.04
C GLY A 246 -2.66 2.90 1.44
N PRO A 247 -2.62 4.08 2.08
CA PRO A 247 -1.80 5.21 1.65
C PRO A 247 -0.33 4.79 1.55
N SER A 248 0.34 5.24 0.49
CA SER A 248 1.72 4.83 0.17
C SER A 248 1.91 3.31 0.00
N GLY A 249 0.83 2.56 -0.21
CA GLY A 249 0.85 1.09 -0.34
C GLY A 249 0.91 0.34 0.99
N GLU A 250 0.92 1.04 2.12
CA GLU A 250 1.10 0.44 3.44
C GLU A 250 -0.24 0.08 4.08
N LEU A 251 -0.27 -1.01 4.86
CA LEU A 251 -1.45 -1.38 5.65
C LEU A 251 -1.54 -0.48 6.89
N ARG A 252 -2.09 0.72 6.71
CA ARG A 252 -2.31 1.68 7.78
C ARG A 252 -3.37 2.73 7.41
N TYR A 253 -3.79 3.50 8.41
CA TYR A 253 -4.51 4.75 8.20
C TYR A 253 -3.56 5.88 7.73
N PRO A 254 -4.07 6.92 7.04
CA PRO A 254 -3.31 8.12 6.69
C PRO A 254 -3.15 9.09 7.88
N ALA A 255 -2.69 8.59 9.04
CA ALA A 255 -2.62 9.36 10.29
C ALA A 255 -1.60 10.51 10.29
N HIS A 256 -0.63 10.49 9.37
CA HIS A 256 0.47 11.46 9.24
C HIS A 256 0.37 12.18 7.89
N PHE A 257 -0.72 12.92 7.69
CA PHE A 257 -1.05 13.50 6.39
C PHE A 257 0.00 14.49 5.87
N GLY A 258 0.34 14.37 4.58
CA GLY A 258 1.56 14.93 3.97
C GLY A 258 1.53 16.41 3.55
N ASP A 259 0.37 17.09 3.54
CA ASP A 259 0.25 18.48 3.06
C ASP A 259 0.72 19.55 4.06
N GLY A 260 1.73 19.23 4.87
CA GLY A 260 2.27 20.14 5.88
C GLY A 260 1.36 20.35 7.11
N ILE A 261 0.21 19.66 7.16
CA ILE A 261 -0.68 19.59 8.32
C ILE A 261 0.04 18.88 9.48
N TRP A 262 0.61 17.71 9.20
CA TRP A 262 1.41 16.96 10.15
C TRP A 262 2.91 17.25 9.98
N LYS A 263 3.63 17.33 11.10
CA LYS A 263 5.08 17.49 11.16
C LYS A 263 5.64 16.52 12.18
N PHE A 264 6.70 15.82 11.80
CA PHE A 264 7.44 14.97 12.73
C PHE A 264 7.95 15.80 13.92
N PRO A 265 7.79 15.34 15.19
CA PRO A 265 7.32 14.02 15.63
C PRO A 265 5.87 14.01 16.18
N GLY A 266 4.93 14.75 15.58
CA GLY A 266 3.54 14.81 16.06
C GLY A 266 2.85 13.44 16.13
N ILE A 267 1.91 13.27 17.06
CA ILE A 267 1.21 11.98 17.27
C ILE A 267 0.30 11.53 16.12
N GLY A 268 -0.10 12.45 15.22
CA GLY A 268 -1.09 12.16 14.16
C GLY A 268 -2.54 12.26 14.64
N GLU A 269 -3.48 11.83 13.80
CA GLU A 269 -4.92 11.79 14.14
C GLU A 269 -5.59 10.52 13.63
N PHE A 270 -6.64 10.07 14.34
CA PHE A 270 -7.50 8.98 13.89
C PHE A 270 -8.26 9.36 12.61
N GLN A 271 -8.29 8.45 11.63
CA GLN A 271 -8.80 8.70 10.28
C GLN A 271 -10.10 7.93 9.97
N CYS A 272 -10.90 7.65 10.99
CA CYS A 272 -12.09 6.79 10.93
C CYS A 272 -13.42 7.56 10.97
N TYR A 273 -13.42 8.84 10.56
CA TYR A 273 -14.60 9.72 10.64
C TYR A 273 -15.38 9.83 9.34
N ASP A 274 -15.10 8.96 8.35
CA ASP A 274 -16.02 8.79 7.23
C ASP A 274 -17.32 8.14 7.73
N LYS A 275 -18.43 8.38 7.02
CA LYS A 275 -19.76 7.98 7.51
C LYS A 275 -19.89 6.45 7.62
N TYR A 276 -19.19 5.70 6.77
CA TYR A 276 -19.28 4.25 6.74
C TYR A 276 -18.56 3.63 7.92
N MET A 277 -17.37 4.13 8.26
CA MET A 277 -16.65 3.73 9.46
C MET A 277 -17.38 4.15 10.75
N LEU A 278 -17.97 5.36 10.79
CA LEU A 278 -18.79 5.80 11.93
C LEU A 278 -20.04 4.93 12.11
N ASP A 279 -20.72 4.54 11.03
CA ASP A 279 -21.85 3.61 11.10
C ASP A 279 -21.41 2.24 11.65
N ASN A 280 -20.24 1.73 11.23
CA ASN A 280 -19.67 0.49 11.78
C ASN A 280 -19.34 0.60 13.27
N LEU A 281 -18.70 1.69 13.69
CA LEU A 281 -18.39 1.96 15.10
C LEU A 281 -19.67 2.00 15.94
N LYS A 282 -20.72 2.66 15.44
CA LYS A 282 -22.01 2.73 16.11
C LYS A 282 -22.68 1.37 16.25
N MET A 283 -22.59 0.51 15.24
CA MET A 283 -23.10 -0.86 15.32
C MET A 283 -22.33 -1.67 16.37
N ALA A 284 -20.99 -1.64 16.34
CA ALA A 284 -20.15 -2.33 17.32
C ALA A 284 -20.43 -1.88 18.76
N ALA A 285 -20.61 -0.57 18.97
CA ALA A 285 -20.93 -0.01 20.28
C ALA A 285 -22.30 -0.46 20.81
N CYS A 286 -23.29 -0.60 19.92
CA CYS A 286 -24.59 -1.16 20.26
C CYS A 286 -24.49 -2.65 20.66
N GLU A 287 -23.67 -3.43 19.96
CA GLU A 287 -23.45 -4.85 20.25
C GLU A 287 -22.75 -5.08 21.60
N GLU A 288 -21.83 -4.18 21.97
CA GLU A 288 -21.16 -4.18 23.28
C GLU A 288 -22.08 -3.70 24.42
N GLY A 289 -23.32 -3.29 24.12
CA GLY A 289 -24.26 -2.74 25.11
C GLY A 289 -23.87 -1.35 25.62
N LYS A 290 -23.01 -0.64 24.88
CA LYS A 290 -22.47 0.67 25.22
C LYS A 290 -22.69 1.64 24.04
N PRO A 291 -23.95 1.92 23.64
CA PRO A 291 -24.25 2.73 22.45
C PRO A 291 -23.58 4.11 22.44
N GLN A 292 -23.32 4.70 23.61
CA GLN A 292 -22.61 5.97 23.77
C GLN A 292 -21.16 5.93 23.26
N TRP A 293 -20.52 4.76 23.18
CA TRP A 293 -19.18 4.61 22.60
C TRP A 293 -19.19 4.73 21.07
N GLY A 294 -20.36 4.71 20.45
CA GLY A 294 -20.57 4.82 19.02
C GLY A 294 -20.67 6.26 18.50
N GLU A 295 -20.55 7.28 19.35
CA GLU A 295 -20.74 8.69 18.97
C GLU A 295 -19.56 9.27 18.18
N GLY A 296 -18.43 8.57 18.11
CA GLY A 296 -17.26 8.95 17.34
C GLY A 296 -15.96 8.44 17.99
N GLY A 297 -14.84 8.85 17.42
CA GLY A 297 -13.54 8.62 18.05
C GLY A 297 -13.27 9.51 19.28
N PRO A 298 -12.22 9.22 20.05
CA PRO A 298 -11.94 9.86 21.33
C PRO A 298 -11.78 11.39 21.20
N PRO A 299 -12.57 12.19 21.93
CA PRO A 299 -12.53 13.65 21.81
C PRO A 299 -11.24 14.25 22.38
N ASN A 300 -10.58 13.53 23.29
CA ASN A 300 -9.38 13.92 24.02
C ASN A 300 -8.07 13.42 23.39
N ALA A 301 -8.08 13.01 22.12
CA ALA A 301 -6.91 12.51 21.39
C ALA A 301 -5.98 13.60 20.80
N GLY A 302 -6.13 14.86 21.18
CA GLY A 302 -5.29 15.95 20.67
C GLY A 302 -5.50 16.21 19.17
N TYR A 303 -4.44 16.61 18.47
CA TYR A 303 -4.43 16.91 17.03
C TYR A 303 -3.08 16.49 16.42
N TYR A 304 -2.93 16.56 15.08
CA TYR A 304 -1.78 16.02 14.34
C TYR A 304 -0.40 16.28 14.98
N ASN A 305 -0.14 17.51 15.44
CA ASN A 305 1.15 17.95 15.99
C ASN A 305 1.20 18.01 17.52
N SER A 306 0.21 17.45 18.20
CA SER A 306 0.25 17.29 19.66
C SER A 306 1.39 16.35 20.05
N LEU A 307 1.88 16.52 21.27
CA LEU A 307 2.70 15.52 21.96
C LEU A 307 1.78 14.57 22.73
N PRO A 308 2.21 13.33 23.00
CA PRO A 308 1.41 12.41 23.82
C PRO A 308 1.02 13.02 25.18
N SER A 309 1.94 13.74 25.82
CA SER A 309 1.74 14.43 27.10
C SER A 309 0.90 15.72 27.04
N GLY A 310 0.19 15.96 25.93
CA GLY A 310 -0.76 17.07 25.78
C GLY A 310 -2.11 16.58 25.25
N ALA A 311 -2.31 15.28 25.22
CA ALA A 311 -3.48 14.63 24.66
C ALA A 311 -3.94 13.55 25.64
N PRO A 312 -4.93 13.83 26.52
CA PRO A 312 -5.29 12.96 27.63
C PRO A 312 -5.62 11.51 27.24
N PHE A 313 -6.08 11.28 26.01
CA PHE A 313 -6.27 9.93 25.49
C PHE A 313 -4.98 9.09 25.50
N PHE A 314 -3.82 9.71 25.32
CA PHE A 314 -2.50 9.05 25.26
C PHE A 314 -1.71 9.14 26.58
N GLU A 315 -2.29 9.73 27.61
CA GLU A 315 -1.72 9.81 28.95
C GLU A 315 -2.29 8.71 29.86
N GLU A 316 -1.71 8.55 31.04
CA GLU A 316 -2.30 7.71 32.08
C GLU A 316 -3.52 8.43 32.69
N GLY A 317 -4.67 7.77 32.72
CA GLY A 317 -5.90 8.35 33.27
C GLY A 317 -7.15 7.51 32.99
N GLU A 318 -8.28 7.90 33.61
CA GLU A 318 -9.55 7.17 33.49
C GLU A 318 -10.17 7.23 32.08
N GLU A 319 -9.87 8.27 31.31
CA GLU A 319 -10.34 8.46 29.92
C GLU A 319 -9.24 8.20 28.88
N SER A 320 -8.21 7.45 29.27
CA SER A 320 -7.08 7.10 28.40
C SER A 320 -7.39 5.95 27.44
N PHE A 321 -6.43 5.64 26.56
CA PHE A 321 -6.42 4.45 25.73
C PHE A 321 -6.48 3.12 26.52
N LEU A 322 -6.20 3.15 27.83
CA LEU A 322 -6.31 1.99 28.73
C LEU A 322 -7.70 1.83 29.37
N SER A 323 -8.59 2.81 29.20
CA SER A 323 -9.98 2.73 29.65
C SER A 323 -10.76 1.67 28.88
N ASP A 324 -11.92 1.26 29.41
CA ASP A 324 -12.82 0.34 28.71
C ASP A 324 -13.20 0.85 27.31
N TYR A 325 -13.49 2.16 27.19
CA TYR A 325 -13.78 2.80 25.90
C TYR A 325 -12.55 2.83 24.98
N GLY A 326 -11.37 3.18 25.51
CA GLY A 326 -10.13 3.22 24.74
C GLY A 326 -9.76 1.85 24.18
N CYS A 327 -9.88 0.80 24.99
CA CYS A 327 -9.67 -0.58 24.57
C CYS A 327 -10.70 -1.04 23.53
N PHE A 328 -11.96 -0.63 23.68
CA PHE A 328 -13.01 -0.90 22.68
C PHE A 328 -12.71 -0.21 21.34
N PHE A 329 -12.33 1.06 21.37
CA PHE A 329 -12.14 1.86 20.15
C PHE A 329 -10.90 1.45 19.34
N LEU A 330 -9.85 0.96 20.00
CA LEU A 330 -8.58 0.60 19.36
C LEU A 330 -8.54 -0.81 18.73
N VAL A 331 -9.62 -1.58 18.87
CA VAL A 331 -9.74 -2.98 18.38
C VAL A 331 -10.71 -3.04 17.20
#